data_AF-A0A7W1PW45-F1
#
_entry.id   AF-A0A7W1PW45-F1
#
_cell.length_a   1.000
_cell.length_b   1.000
_cell.length_c   1.000
_cell.angle_alpha   90.00
_cell.angle_beta   90.00
_cell.angle_gamma   90.00
#
_symmetry.space_group_name_H-M   'P 1'
#
loop_
_entity.id
_entity.type
_entity.pdbx_description
1 polymer ?
#
loop_
_entity_poly.entity_id
_entity_poly.type
_entity_poly.pdbx_seq_one_letter_code
_entity_poly.pdbx_strand_id
1 'polypeptide(L)'
;MKKEFVNHKQFFVILKELNALGAELTKEEVVSEYTEGRTESLNNMQPNEWNHMISSMNMQLRNSSELFLELDKKRKKVIANMKLCGYSVDETKIWAAKQRKMPFNQLTSSELSELIYASGKVKDHFLSKGI
;
A
#
# COMPACT_ATOMS: atom_id res chain seq x y z
N MET A 1 -6.58 -23.53 34.70
CA MET A 1 -6.15 -22.90 33.43
C MET A 1 -6.34 -21.40 33.55
N LYS A 2 -5.26 -20.61 33.50
CA LYS A 2 -5.38 -19.14 33.40
C LYS A 2 -5.80 -18.83 31.97
N LYS A 3 -6.92 -18.14 31.76
CA LYS A 3 -7.23 -17.53 30.46
C LYS A 3 -6.09 -16.56 30.16
N GLU A 4 -5.32 -16.82 29.12
CA GLU A 4 -4.44 -15.79 28.56
C GLU A 4 -5.32 -14.61 28.18
N PHE A 5 -4.97 -13.42 28.68
CA PHE A 5 -5.72 -12.22 28.36
C PHE A 5 -5.45 -11.86 26.90
N VAL A 6 -6.46 -12.05 26.06
CA VAL A 6 -6.40 -11.70 24.65
C VAL A 6 -6.33 -10.19 24.51
N ASN A 7 -5.25 -9.67 23.93
CA ASN A 7 -5.04 -8.23 23.76
C ASN A 7 -5.80 -7.71 22.53
N HIS A 8 -7.11 -7.49 22.68
CA HIS A 8 -7.95 -6.97 21.58
C HIS A 8 -7.48 -5.62 21.03
N LYS A 9 -6.78 -4.80 21.83
CA LYS A 9 -6.24 -3.52 21.36
C LYS A 9 -5.25 -3.72 20.22
N GLN A 10 -4.43 -4.76 20.27
CA GLN A 10 -3.47 -5.08 19.21
C GLN A 10 -4.18 -5.36 17.89
N PHE A 11 -5.24 -6.16 17.91
CA PHE A 11 -6.06 -6.46 16.73
C PHE A 11 -6.60 -5.18 16.08
N PHE A 12 -7.26 -4.30 16.84
CA PHE A 12 -7.85 -3.09 16.29
C PHE A 12 -6.81 -2.08 15.76
N VAL A 13 -5.60 -2.07 16.33
CA VAL A 13 -4.50 -1.25 15.79
C VAL A 13 -4.10 -1.78 14.40
N ILE A 14 -3.85 -3.07 14.26
CA ILE A 14 -3.44 -3.67 12.98
C ILE A 14 -4.54 -3.52 11.93
N LEU A 15 -5.81 -3.77 12.31
CA LEU A 15 -6.96 -3.61 11.42
C LEU A 15 -7.07 -2.17 10.89
N LYS A 16 -6.92 -1.18 11.77
CA LYS A 16 -6.94 0.24 11.39
C LYS A 16 -5.82 0.57 10.40
N GLU A 17 -4.61 0.05 10.62
CA GLU A 17 -3.47 0.30 9.75
C GLU A 17 -3.61 -0.38 8.38
N LEU A 18 -4.10 -1.62 8.32
CA LEU A 18 -4.42 -2.31 7.07
C LEU A 18 -5.50 -1.56 6.27
N ASN A 19 -6.53 -1.07 6.95
CA ASN A 19 -7.59 -0.29 6.30
C ASN A 19 -7.08 1.08 5.81
N ALA A 20 -6.16 1.72 6.54
CA ALA A 20 -5.49 2.93 6.07
C ALA A 20 -4.63 2.68 4.81
N LEU A 21 -4.21 1.44 4.58
CA LEU A 21 -3.51 0.99 3.37
C LEU A 21 -4.47 0.45 2.29
N GLY A 22 -5.79 0.49 2.52
CA GLY A 22 -6.82 0.17 1.51
C GLY A 22 -7.39 -1.25 1.54
N ALA A 23 -7.20 -2.02 2.62
CA ALA A 23 -7.70 -3.39 2.70
C ALA A 23 -9.23 -3.51 2.91
N GLU A 24 -9.90 -2.46 3.41
CA GLU A 24 -11.35 -2.40 3.66
C GLU A 24 -11.93 -3.62 4.43
N LEU A 25 -11.22 -4.10 5.44
CA LEU A 25 -11.59 -5.26 6.26
C LEU A 25 -12.48 -4.86 7.44
N THR A 26 -13.50 -5.65 7.74
CA THR A 26 -14.27 -5.55 9.01
C THR A 26 -13.75 -6.50 10.09
N LYS A 27 -14.14 -6.29 11.34
CA LYS A 27 -13.78 -7.21 12.43
C LYS A 27 -14.41 -8.59 12.19
N GLU A 28 -15.70 -8.60 11.87
CA GLU A 28 -16.52 -9.79 11.72
C GLU A 28 -15.96 -10.71 10.64
N GLU A 29 -15.61 -10.17 9.47
CA GLU A 29 -15.02 -10.92 8.36
C GLU A 29 -13.69 -11.57 8.77
N VAL A 30 -12.79 -10.81 9.39
CA VAL A 30 -11.48 -11.32 9.80
C VAL A 30 -11.63 -12.42 10.86
N VAL A 31 -12.48 -12.21 11.87
CA VAL A 31 -12.67 -13.23 12.91
C VAL A 31 -13.34 -14.48 12.33
N SER A 32 -14.32 -14.32 11.44
CA SER A 32 -14.96 -15.44 10.77
C SER A 32 -13.95 -16.24 9.93
N GLU A 33 -13.05 -15.58 9.20
CA GLU A 33 -12.00 -16.23 8.40
C GLU A 33 -11.09 -17.12 9.26
N TYR A 34 -10.57 -16.59 10.36
CA TYR A 34 -9.61 -17.33 11.22
C TYR A 34 -10.25 -18.32 12.19
N THR A 35 -11.58 -18.35 12.27
CA THR A 35 -12.32 -19.33 13.08
C THR A 35 -13.17 -20.28 12.24
N GLU A 36 -12.99 -20.27 10.92
CA GLU A 36 -13.75 -21.09 9.97
C GLU A 36 -15.28 -20.89 10.13
N GLY A 37 -15.70 -19.66 10.42
CA GLY A 37 -17.10 -19.28 10.63
C GLY A 37 -17.69 -19.66 11.99
N ARG A 38 -16.89 -20.22 12.90
CA ARG A 38 -17.37 -20.63 14.24
C ARG A 38 -17.82 -19.45 15.10
N THR A 39 -17.24 -18.26 14.92
CA THR A 39 -17.60 -17.05 15.67
C THR A 39 -17.16 -15.79 14.92
N GLU A 40 -17.80 -14.66 15.22
CA GLU A 40 -17.37 -13.31 14.80
C GLU A 40 -16.86 -12.47 16.00
N SER A 41 -16.89 -13.06 17.19
CA SER A 41 -16.45 -12.45 18.45
C SER A 41 -15.02 -12.84 18.79
N LEU A 42 -14.16 -11.84 18.98
CA LEU A 42 -12.77 -12.02 19.45
C LEU A 42 -12.70 -12.76 20.80
N ASN A 43 -13.71 -12.57 21.67
CA ASN A 43 -13.78 -13.24 22.98
C ASN A 43 -13.93 -14.76 22.88
N ASN A 44 -14.45 -15.25 21.76
CA ASN A 44 -14.77 -16.66 21.54
C ASN A 44 -13.70 -17.35 20.67
N MET A 45 -12.62 -16.66 20.33
CA MET A 45 -11.48 -17.25 19.62
C MET A 45 -10.67 -18.14 20.56
N GLN A 46 -10.16 -19.23 20.01
CA GLN A 46 -9.18 -20.08 20.64
C GLN A 46 -7.79 -19.41 20.57
N PRO A 47 -6.89 -19.68 21.54
CA PRO A 47 -5.55 -19.08 21.55
C PRO A 47 -4.74 -19.32 20.27
N ASN A 48 -4.88 -20.49 19.64
CA ASN A 48 -4.21 -20.81 18.37
C ASN A 48 -4.77 -20.00 17.19
N GLU A 49 -6.10 -19.86 17.08
CA GLU A 49 -6.76 -19.02 16.06
C GLU A 49 -6.32 -17.55 16.22
N TRP A 50 -6.28 -17.06 17.45
CA TRP A 50 -5.81 -15.70 17.76
C TRP A 50 -4.35 -15.49 17.34
N ASN A 51 -3.45 -16.40 17.75
CA ASN A 51 -2.04 -16.29 17.43
C ASN A 51 -1.79 -16.35 15.91
N HIS A 52 -2.52 -17.22 15.21
CA HIS A 52 -2.45 -17.30 13.76
C HIS A 52 -2.93 -16.01 13.10
N MET A 53 -4.11 -15.50 13.50
CA MET A 53 -4.67 -14.25 12.99
C MET A 53 -3.71 -13.07 13.17
N ILE A 54 -3.21 -12.85 14.39
CA ILE A 54 -2.31 -11.73 14.68
C ILE A 54 -1.00 -11.85 13.89
N SER A 55 -0.41 -13.05 13.79
CA SER A 55 0.80 -13.27 13.00
C SER A 55 0.59 -12.94 11.52
N SER A 56 -0.49 -13.45 10.92
CA SER A 56 -0.83 -13.26 9.52
C SER A 56 -1.16 -11.81 9.19
N MET A 57 -1.95 -11.13 10.02
CA MET A 57 -2.27 -9.71 9.83
C MET A 57 -1.03 -8.81 9.95
N ASN A 58 -0.11 -9.10 10.88
CA ASN A 58 1.16 -8.36 10.98
C ASN A 58 2.04 -8.57 9.74
N MET A 59 2.10 -9.79 9.21
CA MET A 59 2.83 -10.07 7.97
C MET A 59 2.22 -9.31 6.80
N GLN A 60 0.89 -9.30 6.67
CA GLN A 60 0.19 -8.53 5.65
C GLN A 60 0.47 -7.03 5.78
N LEU A 61 0.40 -6.48 6.99
CA LEU A 61 0.68 -5.07 7.25
C LEU A 61 2.11 -4.69 6.84
N ARG A 62 3.09 -5.52 7.20
CA ARG A 62 4.48 -5.31 6.82
C ARG A 62 4.64 -5.30 5.30
N ASN A 63 4.08 -6.29 4.61
CA ASN A 63 4.16 -6.40 3.14
C ASN A 63 3.48 -5.20 2.45
N SER A 64 2.31 -4.78 2.93
CA SER A 64 1.58 -3.63 2.40
C SER A 64 2.35 -2.31 2.61
N SER A 65 3.00 -2.15 3.76
CA SER A 65 3.85 -0.99 4.05
C SER A 65 5.10 -0.95 3.16
N GLU A 66 5.79 -2.09 2.99
CA GLU A 66 6.94 -2.21 2.09
C GLU A 66 6.54 -1.88 0.64
N LEU A 67 5.40 -2.41 0.16
CA LEU A 67 4.86 -2.09 -1.15
C LEU A 67 4.53 -0.59 -1.29
N PHE A 68 3.87 0.00 -0.30
CA PHE A 68 3.56 1.43 -0.30
C PHE A 68 4.81 2.29 -0.45
N LEU A 69 5.86 1.99 0.34
CA LEU A 69 7.14 2.70 0.29
C LEU A 69 7.82 2.55 -1.09
N GLU A 70 7.78 1.36 -1.68
CA GLU A 70 8.33 1.13 -3.03
C GLU A 70 7.57 1.92 -4.10
N LEU A 71 6.24 1.93 -4.06
CA LEU A 71 5.44 2.71 -4.99
C LEU A 71 5.69 4.22 -4.81
N ASP A 72 5.78 4.71 -3.57
CA ASP A 72 6.08 6.11 -3.27
C ASP A 72 7.47 6.54 -3.81
N LYS A 73 8.50 5.72 -3.61
CA LYS A 73 9.83 5.96 -4.18
C LYS A 73 9.78 6.10 -5.70
N LYS A 74 9.06 5.20 -6.38
CA LYS A 74 8.91 5.25 -7.84
C LYS A 74 8.15 6.48 -8.30
N ARG A 75 7.05 6.84 -7.63
CA ARG A 75 6.30 8.08 -7.91
C ARG A 75 7.19 9.32 -7.76
N LYS A 76 7.95 9.40 -6.67
CA LYS A 76 8.93 10.47 -6.44
C LYS A 76 10.00 10.52 -7.52
N LYS A 77 10.45 9.39 -8.05
CA LYS A 77 11.43 9.35 -9.15
C LYS A 77 10.87 9.93 -10.45
N VAL A 78 9.62 9.60 -10.80
CA VAL A 78 8.94 10.20 -11.96
C VAL A 78 8.82 11.71 -11.78
N ILE A 79 8.35 12.16 -10.61
CA ILE A 79 8.25 13.59 -10.26
C ILE A 79 9.61 14.28 -10.36
N ALA A 80 10.67 13.67 -9.85
CA ALA A 80 12.02 14.24 -9.90
C ALA A 80 12.51 14.42 -11.35
N ASN A 81 12.32 13.42 -12.21
CA ASN A 81 12.68 13.52 -13.63
C ASN A 81 11.93 14.66 -14.33
N MET A 82 10.62 14.76 -14.11
CA MET A 82 9.77 15.78 -14.75
C MET A 82 10.05 17.18 -14.20
N LYS A 83 10.34 17.31 -12.90
CA LYS A 83 10.71 18.58 -12.27
C LYS A 83 11.96 19.21 -12.88
N LEU A 84 12.95 18.40 -13.26
CA LEU A 84 14.14 18.87 -13.98
C LEU A 84 13.81 19.45 -15.36
N CYS A 85 12.65 19.11 -15.91
CA CYS A 85 12.14 19.64 -17.19
C CYS A 85 11.19 20.83 -16.99
N GLY A 86 11.08 21.36 -15.77
CA GLY A 86 10.21 22.51 -15.45
C GLY A 86 8.76 22.16 -15.08
N TYR A 87 8.40 20.87 -14.98
CA TYR A 87 7.03 20.49 -14.60
C TYR A 87 6.82 20.58 -13.09
N SER A 88 5.67 21.09 -12.68
CA SER A 88 5.17 20.96 -11.32
C SER A 88 4.74 19.52 -11.00
N VAL A 89 4.46 19.26 -9.71
CA VAL A 89 3.96 17.95 -9.25
C VAL A 89 2.61 17.63 -9.89
N ASP A 90 1.70 18.60 -9.98
CA ASP A 90 0.36 18.34 -10.50
C ASP A 90 0.35 18.19 -12.01
N GLU A 91 1.18 18.95 -12.74
CA GLU A 91 1.39 18.72 -14.17
C GLU A 91 2.00 17.34 -14.43
N THR A 92 2.92 16.89 -13.56
CA THR A 92 3.47 15.53 -13.65
C THR A 92 2.40 14.46 -13.45
N LYS A 93 1.50 14.63 -12.46
CA LYS A 93 0.38 13.70 -12.25
C LYS A 93 -0.55 13.67 -13.46
N ILE A 94 -0.86 14.82 -14.06
CA ILE A 94 -1.69 14.92 -15.26
C ILE A 94 -0.99 14.24 -16.44
N TRP A 95 0.31 14.50 -16.64
CA TRP A 95 1.10 13.86 -17.69
C TRP A 95 1.10 12.33 -17.52
N ALA A 96 1.38 11.84 -16.31
CA ALA A 96 1.38 10.41 -16.02
C ALA A 96 0.00 9.77 -16.24
N ALA A 97 -1.07 10.45 -15.82
CA ALA A 97 -2.43 10.00 -16.02
C ALA A 97 -2.82 9.94 -17.50
N LYS A 98 -2.32 10.85 -18.34
CA LYS A 98 -2.52 10.78 -19.79
C LYS A 98 -1.80 9.60 -20.42
N GLN A 99 -0.60 9.25 -19.95
CA GLN A 99 0.15 8.09 -20.47
C GLN A 99 -0.52 6.76 -20.12
N ARG A 100 -1.17 6.66 -18.96
CA ARG A 100 -1.71 5.40 -18.42
C ARG A 100 -3.24 5.30 -18.39
N LYS A 101 -3.93 6.40 -18.70
CA LYS A 101 -5.40 6.53 -18.59
C LYS A 101 -5.93 6.21 -17.19
N MET A 102 -5.10 6.41 -16.16
CA MET A 102 -5.40 6.10 -14.76
C MET A 102 -4.75 7.13 -13.83
N PRO A 103 -5.36 7.48 -12.68
CA PRO A 103 -4.74 8.36 -11.70
C PRO A 103 -3.35 7.89 -11.26
N PHE A 104 -2.40 8.83 -11.16
CA PHE A 104 -1.00 8.54 -10.81
C PHE A 104 -0.81 7.75 -9.50
N ASN A 105 -1.69 7.98 -8.53
CA ASN A 105 -1.65 7.28 -7.24
C ASN A 105 -2.15 5.84 -7.30
N GLN A 106 -2.89 5.47 -8.34
CA GLN A 106 -3.43 4.11 -8.54
C GLN A 106 -2.52 3.22 -9.41
N LEU A 107 -1.47 3.79 -9.98
CA LEU A 107 -0.55 3.04 -10.83
C LEU A 107 0.20 1.95 -10.06
N THR A 108 0.34 0.82 -10.72
CA THR A 108 1.08 -0.34 -10.25
C THR A 108 2.59 -0.09 -10.30
N SER A 109 3.34 -0.98 -9.64
CA SER A 109 4.80 -0.95 -9.65
C SER A 109 5.39 -1.06 -11.06
N SER A 110 4.77 -1.83 -11.95
CA SER A 110 5.22 -2.00 -13.35
C SER A 110 4.98 -0.72 -14.16
N GLU A 111 3.78 -0.16 -14.08
CA GLU A 111 3.43 1.07 -14.80
C GLU A 111 4.30 2.25 -14.33
N LEU A 112 4.60 2.33 -13.04
CA LEU A 112 5.54 3.32 -12.51
C LEU A 112 6.97 3.10 -13.03
N SER A 113 7.45 1.86 -13.15
CA SER A 113 8.76 1.59 -13.77
C SER A 113 8.82 2.08 -15.22
N GLU A 114 7.77 1.83 -16.00
CA GLU A 114 7.70 2.28 -17.38
C GLU A 114 7.59 3.82 -17.48
N LEU A 115 6.89 4.47 -16.54
CA LEU A 115 6.87 5.94 -16.45
C LEU A 115 8.22 6.53 -16.03
N ILE A 116 9.00 5.83 -15.20
CA ILE A 116 10.38 6.24 -14.89
C ILE A 116 11.22 6.23 -16.16
N TYR A 117 11.08 5.19 -16.99
CA TYR A 117 11.77 5.13 -18.29
C TYR A 117 11.33 6.28 -19.21
N ALA A 118 10.03 6.48 -19.39
CA ALA A 118 9.48 7.52 -20.25
C ALA A 118 9.88 8.94 -19.79
N SER A 119 9.74 9.25 -18.50
CA SER A 119 10.17 10.53 -17.93
C SER A 119 11.69 10.72 -18.00
N GLY A 120 12.47 9.63 -17.91
CA GLY A 120 13.91 9.65 -18.14
C GLY A 120 14.24 10.12 -19.56
N LYS A 121 13.54 9.61 -20.58
CA LYS A 121 13.72 10.05 -21.98
C LYS A 121 13.35 11.51 -22.20
N VAL A 122 12.26 11.98 -21.59
CA VAL A 122 11.87 13.40 -21.63
C VAL A 122 12.99 14.27 -21.05
N LYS A 123 13.51 13.88 -19.88
CA LYS A 123 14.61 14.57 -19.21
C LYS A 123 15.89 14.57 -20.06
N ASP A 124 16.30 13.43 -20.61
CA ASP A 124 17.50 13.35 -21.43
C ASP A 124 17.36 14.18 -22.73
N HIS A 125 16.16 14.23 -23.32
CA HIS A 125 15.87 15.07 -24.48
C HIS A 125 15.92 16.57 -24.13
N PHE A 126 15.36 16.96 -22.98
CA PHE A 126 15.39 18.34 -22.52
C PHE A 126 16.82 18.81 -22.24
N LEU A 127 17.63 17.99 -21.57
CA LEU A 127 19.02 18.31 -21.25
C LEU A 127 19.93 18.31 -22.47
N SER A 128 19.71 17.41 -23.44
CA SER A 128 20.53 17.36 -24.66
C SER A 128 20.26 18.50 -25.63
N LYS A 129 19.08 19.14 -25.55
CA LYS A 129 18.75 20.31 -26.37
C LYS A 129 19.39 21.61 -25.89
N GLY A 130 20.00 21.61 -24.70
CA GLY A 130 20.66 22.78 -24.13
C GLY A 130 19.67 23.91 -23.81
N ILE A 131 19.84 24.50 -22.64
CA ILE A 131 19.59 25.94 -22.50
C ILE A 131 20.79 26.64 -23.10
#